data_AF-A0A7X6UC36-F1
#
_entry.id   AF-A0A7X6UC36-F1
#
_cell.length_a   1.000
_cell.length_b   1.000
_cell.length_c   1.000
_cell.angle_alpha   90.00
_cell.angle_beta   90.00
_cell.angle_gamma   90.00
#
_symmetry.space_group_name_H-M   'P 1'
#
loop_
_entity.id
_entity.type
_entity.pdbx_description
1 polymer ?
#
loop_
_entity_poly.entity_id
_entity_poly.type
_entity_poly.pdbx_seq_one_letter_code
_entity_poly.pdbx_strand_id
1 'polypeptide(L)' 'MTGSVSPATREHPWPVAEMSQKIREWIDRLGTVWIEGEITQWQVRGGHVYGRLRDLSQDATVSFTVWRSVAQKLTAEFA' A
#
# COMPACT_ATOMS: atom_id res chain seq x y z
N MET A 1 -10.49 -26.80 -8.85
CA MET A 1 -9.77 -26.27 -10.03
C MET A 1 -8.41 -25.77 -9.57
N THR A 2 -7.39 -26.62 -9.67
CA THR A 2 -6.01 -26.29 -9.32
C THR A 2 -5.42 -25.44 -10.43
N GLY A 3 -5.40 -24.11 -10.27
CA GLY A 3 -4.73 -23.22 -11.21
C GLY A 3 -3.21 -23.44 -11.12
N SER A 4 -2.62 -24.05 -12.14
CA SER A 4 -1.17 -24.13 -12.27
C SER A 4 -0.60 -22.71 -12.37
N VAL A 5 0.25 -22.33 -11.41
CA VAL A 5 1.02 -21.10 -11.49
C VAL A 5 2.10 -21.29 -12.55
N SER A 6 1.75 -21.08 -13.82
CA SER A 6 2.74 -21.02 -14.89
C SER A 6 3.46 -19.67 -14.80
N PRO A 7 4.81 -19.64 -14.73
CA PRO A 7 5.57 -18.41 -14.75
C PRO A 7 5.25 -17.58 -15.99
N ALA A 8 5.16 -16.26 -15.86
CA ALA A 8 5.12 -15.39 -17.04
C ALA A 8 6.43 -15.54 -17.82
N THR A 9 6.34 -15.86 -19.11
CA THR A 9 7.50 -15.86 -20.02
C THR A 9 7.37 -14.72 -21.02
N ARG A 10 8.43 -14.47 -21.80
CA ARG A 10 8.40 -13.46 -22.85
C ARG A 10 7.41 -13.83 -23.96
N GLU A 11 7.31 -15.12 -24.26
CA GLU A 11 6.43 -15.67 -25.31
C GLU A 11 4.97 -15.78 -24.83
N HIS A 12 4.77 -15.92 -23.52
CA HIS A 12 3.46 -16.03 -22.87
C HIS A 12 3.38 -15.08 -21.66
N PRO A 13 3.31 -13.76 -21.89
CA PRO A 13 3.20 -12.80 -20.79
C PRO A 13 1.82 -12.91 -20.14
N TRP A 14 1.75 -12.64 -18.84
CA TRP A 14 0.45 -12.48 -18.18
C TRP A 14 -0.25 -11.22 -18.66
N PRO A 15 -1.58 -11.26 -18.84
CA PRO A 15 -2.39 -10.04 -18.91
C PRO A 15 -2.18 -9.20 -17.65
N VAL A 16 -2.26 -7.87 -17.79
CA VAL A 16 -2.11 -6.93 -16.65
C VAL A 16 -3.09 -7.25 -15.51
N ALA A 17 -4.32 -7.68 -15.86
CA ALA A 17 -5.31 -8.08 -14.89
C ALA A 17 -4.85 -9.30 -14.05
N GLU A 18 -4.25 -10.30 -14.69
CA GLU A 18 -3.73 -11.49 -14.01
C GLU A 18 -2.54 -11.14 -13.10
N MET A 19 -1.58 -10.33 -13.59
CA MET A 19 -0.48 -9.82 -12.77
C MET A 19 -1.00 -9.07 -11.55
N SER A 20 -1.97 -8.17 -11.74
CA SER A 20 -2.55 -7.36 -10.66
C SER A 20 -3.24 -8.24 -9.61
N GLN A 21 -3.95 -9.27 -10.04
CA GLN A 21 -4.58 -10.24 -9.15
C GLN A 21 -3.55 -11.02 -8.34
N LYS A 22 -2.49 -11.53 -8.98
CA LYS A 22 -1.42 -12.27 -8.28
C LYS A 22 -0.67 -11.39 -7.27
N ILE A 23 -0.42 -10.12 -7.60
CA ILE A 23 0.19 -9.16 -6.67
C ILE A 23 -0.73 -8.96 -5.46
N ARG A 24 -2.03 -8.74 -5.68
CA ARG A 24 -3.01 -8.64 -4.60
C ARG A 24 -2.99 -9.87 -3.70
N GLU A 25 -3.08 -11.08 -4.27
CA GLU A 25 -3.05 -12.33 -3.51
C GLU A 25 -1.74 -12.51 -2.73
N TRP A 26 -0.61 -12.05 -3.25
CA TRP A 26 0.67 -12.05 -2.53
C TRP A 26 0.68 -11.06 -1.37
N ILE A 27 0.18 -9.83 -1.58
CA ILE A 27 0.07 -8.81 -0.53
C ILE A 27 -0.92 -9.24 0.56
N ASP A 28 -2.06 -9.84 0.18
CA ASP A 28 -3.07 -10.31 1.14
C ASP A 28 -2.50 -11.37 2.10
N ARG A 29 -1.50 -12.15 1.66
CA ARG A 29 -0.78 -13.09 2.53
C ARG A 29 0.12 -12.42 3.57
N LEU A 30 0.59 -11.20 3.34
CA LEU A 30 1.35 -10.43 4.32
C LEU A 30 0.45 -10.03 5.51
N GLY A 31 -0.83 -9.80 5.25
CA GLY A 31 -1.79 -9.37 6.27
C GLY A 31 -1.55 -7.94 6.75
N THR A 32 -1.98 -7.66 7.98
CA THR A 32 -1.77 -6.35 8.63
C THR A 32 -0.39 -6.29 9.24
N VAL A 33 0.35 -5.22 8.98
CA VAL A 33 1.69 -4.97 9.51
C VAL A 33 1.77 -3.64 10.23
N TRP A 34 2.74 -3.53 11.13
CA TRP A 34 3.10 -2.29 11.83
C TRP A 34 4.47 -1.84 11.34
N ILE A 35 4.59 -0.56 11.00
CA ILE A 35 5.83 0.07 10.51
C ILE A 35 6.06 1.37 11.27
N GLU A 36 7.32 1.76 11.41
CA GLU A 36 7.75 3.04 11.99
C GLU A 36 8.38 3.91 10.90
N GLY A 37 8.20 5.23 11.01
CA GLY A 37 8.83 6.18 10.11
C GLY A 37 8.37 7.61 10.37
N GLU A 38 8.98 8.55 9.65
CA GLU A 38 8.69 9.98 9.73
C GLU A 38 7.67 10.38 8.66
N ILE A 39 6.62 11.08 9.05
CA ILE A 39 5.67 11.66 8.09
C ILE A 39 6.35 12.86 7.41
N THR A 40 6.69 12.70 6.14
CA THR A 40 7.36 13.75 5.34
C THR A 40 6.38 14.52 4.46
N GLN A 41 5.19 13.98 4.22
CA GLN A 41 4.11 14.68 3.53
C GLN A 41 2.74 14.37 4.13
N TRP A 42 1.90 15.40 4.17
CA TRP A 42 0.51 15.33 4.60
C TRP A 42 -0.34 16.28 3.76
N GLN A 43 -1.15 15.75 2.84
CA GLN A 43 -1.94 16.55 1.91
C GLN A 43 -3.41 16.16 1.99
N VAL A 44 -4.27 17.12 2.37
CA VAL A 44 -5.72 16.90 2.48
C VAL A 44 -6.41 17.32 1.18
N ARG A 45 -7.14 16.40 0.54
CA ARG A 45 -7.92 16.66 -0.69
C ARG A 45 -9.25 15.92 -0.64
N GLY A 46 -10.37 16.64 -0.79
CA GLY A 46 -11.70 16.04 -0.73
C GLY A 46 -12.03 15.38 0.62
N GLY A 47 -11.31 15.74 1.69
CA GLY A 47 -11.41 15.10 3.01
C GLY A 47 -10.56 13.83 3.17
N HIS A 48 -9.89 13.35 2.12
CA HIS A 48 -8.89 12.28 2.21
C HIS A 48 -7.51 12.86 2.51
N VAL A 49 -6.65 12.09 3.17
CA VAL A 49 -5.24 12.42 3.34
C VAL A 49 -4.42 11.55 2.40
N TYR A 50 -3.52 12.18 1.64
CA TYR A 50 -2.47 11.53 0.89
C TYR A 50 -1.14 11.92 1.53
N GLY A 51 -0.38 10.94 2.02
CA GLY A 51 0.83 11.17 2.77
C GLY A 51 1.99 10.30 2.31
N ARG A 52 3.18 10.63 2.82
CA ARG A 52 4.40 9.83 2.65
C ARG A 52 5.08 9.63 3.99
N LEU A 53 5.52 8.40 4.24
CA LEU A 53 6.32 7.97 5.37
C LEU A 53 7.74 7.67 4.87
N ARG A 54 8.76 8.24 5.51
CA ARG A 54 10.17 7.96 5.24
C ARG A 54 10.74 7.10 6.37
N ASP A 55 11.57 6.11 6.03
CA ASP A 55 12.31 5.33 7.01
C ASP A 55 13.25 6.24 7.81
N LEU A 56 13.51 5.88 9.08
CA LEU A 56 14.32 6.70 9.98
C LEU A 56 15.83 6.62 9.70
N SER A 57 16.27 5.58 9.01
CA SER A 57 17.69 5.25 8.82
C SER A 57 18.10 5.08 7.36
N GLN A 58 17.18 4.62 6.52
CA GLN A 58 17.43 4.31 5.11
C GLN A 58 16.71 5.27 4.17
N ASP A 59 17.19 5.32 2.92
CA ASP A 59 16.48 6.00 1.83
C ASP A 59 15.32 5.13 1.30
N ALA A 60 14.32 4.92 2.16
CA ALA A 60 13.10 4.21 1.83
C ALA A 60 11.88 5.09 2.13
N THR A 61 10.90 5.08 1.23
CA THR A 61 9.68 5.87 1.36
C THR A 61 8.46 5.05 0.95
N VAL A 62 7.38 5.18 1.71
CA VAL A 62 6.08 4.56 1.44
C VAL A 62 5.01 5.65 1.36
N SER A 63 4.20 5.62 0.32
CA SER A 63 3.01 6.47 0.22
C SER A 63 1.83 5.81 0.93
N PHE A 64 1.04 6.59 1.66
CA PHE A 64 -0.16 6.13 2.33
C PHE A 64 -1.36 7.02 2.04
N THR A 65 -2.56 6.44 2.19
CA THR A 65 -3.83 7.16 2.04
C THR A 65 -4.67 6.93 3.28
N VAL A 66 -5.16 8.02 3.90
CA VAL A 66 -6.18 7.96 4.95
C VAL A 66 -7.51 8.38 4.35
N TRP A 67 -8.47 7.46 4.37
CA TRP A 67 -9.82 7.74 3.86
C TRP A 67 -10.53 8.76 4.75
N ARG A 68 -11.40 9.60 4.15
CA ARG A 68 -12.13 10.65 4.87
C ARG A 68 -12.79 10.18 6.16
N SER A 69 -13.44 9.02 6.12
CA SER A 69 -14.12 8.45 7.30
C SER A 69 -13.17 8.11 8.45
N VAL A 70 -11.91 7.81 8.16
CA VAL A 70 -10.85 7.56 9.15
C VAL A 70 -10.20 8.88 9.56
N ALA A 71 -9.90 9.75 8.59
CA ALA A 71 -9.28 11.05 8.84
C ALA A 71 -10.15 11.92 9.76
N GLN A 72 -11.48 11.89 9.61
CA GLN A 72 -12.43 12.59 10.49
C GLN A 72 -12.44 12.06 11.93
N LYS A 73 -11.93 10.85 12.16
CA LYS A 73 -11.82 10.22 13.49
C LYS A 73 -10.45 10.39 14.12
N LEU A 74 -9.46 10.89 13.37
CA LEU A 74 -8.17 11.25 13.94
C LEU A 74 -8.35 12.49 14.81
N THR A 75 -8.71 12.29 16.07
CA THR A 75 -8.66 13.33 17.10
C THR A 75 -7.20 13.52 17.50
N ALA A 76 -6.81 14.77 17.78
CA ALA A 76 -5.41 15.17 17.96
C ALA A 76 -4.73 14.63 19.24
N GLU A 77 -5.28 13.60 19.89
CA GLU A 77 -4.67 12.95 21.06
C GLU A 77 -3.59 11.96 20.63
N PHE A 78 -2.54 12.48 20.01
CA PHE A 78 -1.20 11.89 19.98
C PHE A 78 -0.23 12.90 20.61
N ALA A 79 -0.60 13.39 21.80
CA ALA A 79 0.23 14.27 22.63
C ALA A 79 0.90 13.45 23.74
#